data_AF-B2B4S4-F1
#
_entry.id   AF-B2B4S4-F1
#
_cell.length_a   1.000
_cell.length_b   1.000
_cell.length_c   1.000
_cell.angle_alpha   90.00
_cell.angle_beta   90.00
_cell.angle_gamma   90.00
#
_symmetry.space_group_name_H-M   'P 1'
#
loop_
_entity.id
_entity.type
_entity.pdbx_description
1 polymer ?
#
loop_
_entity_poly.entity_id
_entity_poly.type
_entity_poly.pdbx_seq_one_letter_code
_entity_poly.pdbx_strand_id
1 'polypeptide(L)'
;MCRFLVYKGSDEILLSKLVLDPAHSILKQSFDSRLRLDTRRGQNNADGFGIGFYTDPKLGAAPCLFTSTTPAWNCVNLQRLASKTASHLIFAHVRATTEGSLSEDNCHPFSHGSLIWMHNGGIGGWKQIKRRLGERLADKWYLGVVGGTDSEWAFALFLDTLERMGHNPSSQPADGFGPTVLRRAMLKTIAIINELIDNIPESVIHSENVDTRSLLNFAVSDGHSVICTRYVGSASDEAASLYYSSGTLWETRAPTPHKRDYQMERSDKGADVVLVASEPLSFERENWVNVPTNSILTIHNQTVMVHPIKDQYYDRNPQHRRSAAFVRARGLSANEKTTLRAGISGPIPTIAGPSTTCGPACAPQPQENKQNHPQKRLLGPTIPTFPYARQESSSTVPRTRTPLSHSESSSTLVGGAPPAPEVPTVRPTQPSQGNIKKKRASLSAVDAGGHAGMLGPYLSDTSPVTPEPTPARTEYGNPDKIARMFPELALR
;
A
#
# COMPACT_ATOMS: atom_id res chain seq x y z
N MET A 1 6.66 6.91 6.81
CA MET A 1 5.51 5.97 6.86
C MET A 1 4.80 6.01 5.53
N CYS A 2 4.75 4.85 4.89
CA CYS A 2 4.44 4.65 3.48
C CYS A 2 2.94 4.82 3.16
N ARG A 3 2.55 4.51 1.92
CA ARG A 3 1.16 4.25 1.52
C ARG A 3 1.10 3.01 0.65
N PHE A 4 0.01 2.26 0.72
CA PHE A 4 -0.27 1.17 -0.20
C PHE A 4 -1.70 1.15 -0.74
N LEU A 5 -1.85 0.44 -1.85
CA LEU A 5 -3.09 0.09 -2.53
C LEU A 5 -3.05 -1.41 -2.88
N VAL A 6 -4.16 -2.11 -2.70
CA VAL A 6 -4.44 -3.43 -3.25
C VAL A 6 -5.73 -3.36 -4.08
N TYR A 7 -5.74 -4.00 -5.24
CA TYR A 7 -6.93 -4.26 -6.06
C TYR A 7 -7.10 -5.76 -6.26
N LYS A 8 -8.32 -6.26 -6.15
CA LYS A 8 -8.74 -7.59 -6.62
C LYS A 8 -10.01 -7.47 -7.48
N GLY A 9 -9.95 -7.91 -8.72
CA GLY A 9 -11.04 -7.89 -9.70
C GLY A 9 -11.55 -9.29 -10.07
N SER A 10 -12.77 -9.37 -10.61
CA SER A 10 -13.22 -10.47 -11.47
C SER A 10 -12.49 -10.41 -12.81
N ASP A 11 -12.32 -9.20 -13.33
CA ASP A 11 -11.74 -8.87 -14.62
C ASP A 11 -10.40 -8.15 -14.43
N GLU A 12 -9.59 -8.06 -15.48
CA GLU A 12 -8.33 -7.32 -15.41
C GLU A 12 -8.57 -5.80 -15.46
N ILE A 13 -7.81 -5.05 -14.68
CA ILE A 13 -7.76 -3.58 -14.79
C ILE A 13 -6.36 -3.11 -15.16
N LEU A 14 -6.30 -2.13 -16.07
CA LEU A 14 -5.06 -1.41 -16.37
C LEU A 14 -4.51 -0.74 -15.11
N LEU A 15 -3.22 -0.93 -14.82
CA LEU A 15 -2.53 -0.31 -13.69
C LEU A 15 -2.76 1.22 -13.66
N SER A 16 -2.81 1.91 -14.81
CA SER A 16 -3.00 3.38 -14.85
C SER A 16 -4.29 3.83 -14.16
N LYS A 17 -5.39 3.07 -14.28
CA LYS A 17 -6.71 3.37 -13.69
C LYS A 17 -6.70 3.34 -12.15
N LEU A 18 -5.64 2.81 -11.55
CA LEU A 18 -5.44 2.69 -10.11
C LEU A 18 -4.26 3.54 -9.62
N VAL A 19 -3.14 3.42 -10.32
CA VAL A 19 -1.83 3.92 -9.89
C VAL A 19 -1.61 5.38 -10.27
N LEU A 20 -2.10 5.80 -11.44
CA LEU A 20 -1.81 7.12 -12.02
C LEU A 20 -3.04 8.02 -12.02
N ASP A 21 -4.10 7.58 -12.70
CA ASP A 21 -5.20 8.41 -13.18
C ASP A 21 -6.16 8.93 -12.09
N PRO A 22 -6.45 8.21 -10.98
CA PRO A 22 -7.34 8.72 -9.95
C PRO A 22 -6.87 10.04 -9.34
N ALA A 23 -7.81 10.95 -9.05
CA ALA A 23 -7.51 12.28 -8.53
C ALA A 23 -6.71 12.29 -7.20
N HIS A 24 -6.72 11.16 -6.47
CA HIS A 24 -5.89 10.92 -5.30
C HIS A 24 -5.20 9.54 -5.35
N SER A 25 -4.68 9.18 -6.54
CA SER A 25 -3.95 7.94 -6.84
C SER A 25 -2.73 7.70 -5.96
N ILE A 26 -2.19 6.48 -5.94
CA ILE A 26 -0.97 6.16 -5.17
C ILE A 26 0.24 6.99 -5.66
N LEU A 27 0.31 7.31 -6.96
CA LEU A 27 1.25 8.28 -7.52
C LEU A 27 1.04 9.66 -6.88
N LYS A 28 -0.19 10.16 -6.78
CA LYS A 28 -0.47 11.45 -6.16
C LYS A 28 -0.10 11.45 -4.67
N GLN A 29 -0.43 10.38 -3.94
CA GLN A 29 -0.06 10.17 -2.54
C GLN A 29 1.46 10.12 -2.32
N SER A 30 2.27 9.80 -3.35
CA SER A 30 3.73 9.84 -3.23
C SER A 30 4.30 11.25 -3.03
N PHE A 31 3.58 12.32 -3.39
CA PHE A 31 4.03 13.71 -3.15
C PHE A 31 2.99 14.66 -2.53
N ASP A 32 1.73 14.25 -2.46
CA ASP A 32 0.60 14.95 -1.84
C ASP A 32 -0.24 13.93 -1.03
N SER A 33 0.34 13.36 0.03
CA SER A 33 -0.39 12.50 0.99
C SER A 33 -1.23 13.36 1.93
N ARG A 34 -2.56 13.36 1.75
CA ARG A 34 -3.45 14.28 2.48
C ARG A 34 -3.81 13.83 3.89
N LEU A 35 -3.63 12.55 4.21
CA LEU A 35 -3.76 12.02 5.56
C LEU A 35 -2.42 12.03 6.33
N ARG A 36 -1.34 12.57 5.74
CA ARG A 36 -0.06 12.78 6.39
C ARG A 36 -0.05 14.13 7.15
N LEU A 37 -0.43 14.08 8.42
CA LEU A 37 -0.50 15.24 9.32
C LEU A 37 0.79 15.55 10.12
N ASP A 38 1.86 14.77 9.92
CA ASP A 38 3.17 15.01 10.54
C ASP A 38 3.95 16.06 9.74
N THR A 39 4.35 17.15 10.40
CA THR A 39 5.11 18.27 9.81
C THR A 39 6.63 18.08 9.86
N ARG A 40 7.16 17.07 10.56
CA ARG A 40 8.61 16.90 10.79
C ARG A 40 9.38 16.32 9.62
N ARG A 41 8.67 15.62 8.73
CA ARG A 41 9.19 15.09 7.46
C ARG A 41 8.23 15.52 6.36
N GLY A 42 8.73 15.73 5.14
CA GLY A 42 7.93 16.17 4.00
C GLY A 42 6.64 15.36 3.79
N GLN A 43 5.69 15.97 3.07
CA GLN A 43 4.40 15.36 2.72
C GLN A 43 4.51 14.22 1.68
N ASN A 44 5.74 13.86 1.30
CA ASN A 44 6.08 12.94 0.24
C ASN A 44 6.57 11.56 0.76
N ASN A 45 6.16 10.52 0.04
CA ASN A 45 6.75 9.19 0.05
C ASN A 45 7.74 9.11 -1.11
N ALA A 46 8.93 9.68 -0.89
CA ALA A 46 9.94 9.90 -1.91
C ALA A 46 10.92 8.74 -2.10
N ASP A 47 10.99 7.82 -1.12
CA ASP A 47 12.10 6.88 -0.94
C ASP A 47 11.96 5.60 -1.78
N GLY A 48 11.31 5.73 -2.93
CA GLY A 48 11.00 4.65 -3.86
C GLY A 48 9.52 4.23 -3.87
N PHE A 49 9.21 3.29 -4.75
CA PHE A 49 7.91 2.67 -4.92
C PHE A 49 8.08 1.21 -5.35
N GLY A 50 6.98 0.47 -5.35
CA GLY A 50 6.89 -0.77 -6.12
C GLY A 50 5.46 -1.14 -6.48
N ILE A 51 5.34 -1.81 -7.62
CA ILE A 51 4.11 -2.41 -8.11
C ILE A 51 4.36 -3.92 -8.23
N GLY A 52 3.48 -4.73 -7.66
CA GLY A 52 3.43 -6.17 -7.90
C GLY A 52 2.08 -6.55 -8.47
N PHE A 53 2.05 -7.47 -9.43
CA PHE A 53 0.81 -7.93 -10.05
C PHE A 53 0.92 -9.38 -10.50
N TYR A 54 -0.18 -10.12 -10.38
CA TYR A 54 -0.25 -11.49 -10.90
C TYR A 54 -0.49 -11.44 -12.41
N THR A 55 0.13 -12.37 -13.13
CA THR A 55 0.06 -12.45 -14.59
C THR A 55 -0.77 -13.65 -15.03
N ASP A 56 -0.96 -13.80 -16.35
CA ASP A 56 -1.52 -15.02 -16.94
C ASP A 56 -0.82 -16.27 -16.37
N PRO A 57 -1.57 -17.27 -15.84
CA PRO A 57 -1.00 -18.46 -15.20
C PRO A 57 0.06 -19.22 -16.04
N LYS A 58 0.05 -19.08 -17.38
CA LYS A 58 1.08 -19.69 -18.25
C LYS A 58 2.49 -19.13 -18.03
N LEU A 59 2.62 -17.99 -17.36
CA LEU A 59 3.91 -17.37 -16.98
C LEU A 59 4.38 -17.81 -15.58
N GLY A 60 3.59 -18.63 -14.87
CA GLY A 60 3.85 -19.12 -13.52
C GLY A 60 3.02 -18.40 -12.45
N ALA A 61 2.96 -18.98 -11.25
CA ALA A 61 2.17 -18.45 -10.13
C ALA A 61 2.83 -17.29 -9.37
N ALA A 62 4.09 -16.97 -9.68
CA ALA A 62 4.82 -15.88 -9.03
C ALA A 62 4.36 -14.50 -9.55
N PRO A 63 4.16 -13.50 -8.69
CA PRO A 63 3.81 -12.15 -9.13
C PRO A 63 4.98 -11.49 -9.86
N CYS A 64 4.69 -10.70 -10.90
CA CYS A 64 5.68 -9.82 -11.51
C CYS A 64 5.86 -8.57 -10.63
N LEU A 65 7.10 -8.23 -10.30
CA LEU A 65 7.44 -7.06 -9.49
C LEU A 65 8.16 -5.99 -10.31
N PHE A 66 7.81 -4.73 -10.08
CA PHE A 66 8.50 -3.54 -10.57
C PHE A 66 8.68 -2.56 -9.41
N THR A 67 9.84 -2.65 -8.76
CA THR A 67 10.31 -1.76 -7.69
C THR A 67 11.28 -0.71 -8.24
N SER A 68 11.41 0.43 -7.55
CA SER A 68 12.54 1.34 -7.74
C SER A 68 12.74 2.28 -6.56
N THR A 69 13.99 2.68 -6.30
CA THR A 69 14.34 3.77 -5.37
C THR A 69 13.99 5.16 -5.92
N THR A 70 13.74 5.30 -7.22
CA THR A 70 13.32 6.56 -7.82
C THR A 70 11.93 6.97 -7.31
N PRO A 71 11.69 8.25 -6.94
CA PRO A 71 10.36 8.69 -6.54
C PRO A 71 9.31 8.44 -7.64
N ALA A 72 8.14 7.92 -7.30
CA ALA A 72 7.14 7.44 -8.28
C ALA A 72 6.75 8.50 -9.31
N TRP A 73 6.59 9.76 -8.89
CA TRP A 73 6.25 10.89 -9.78
C TRP A 73 7.31 11.20 -10.84
N ASN A 74 8.56 10.78 -10.64
CA ASN A 74 9.68 10.99 -11.56
C ASN A 74 9.97 9.75 -12.44
N CYS A 75 9.28 8.63 -12.21
CA CYS A 75 9.52 7.40 -12.97
C CYS A 75 8.70 7.36 -14.27
N VAL A 76 9.32 7.78 -15.38
CA VAL A 76 8.70 7.71 -16.72
C VAL A 76 8.36 6.27 -17.13
N ASN A 77 9.14 5.28 -16.68
CA ASN A 77 8.87 3.87 -16.96
C ASN A 77 7.60 3.36 -16.24
N LEU A 78 7.31 3.83 -15.03
CA LEU A 78 6.04 3.55 -14.35
C LEU A 78 4.85 4.03 -15.18
N GLN A 79 4.92 5.23 -15.75
CA GLN A 79 3.85 5.77 -16.61
C GLN A 79 3.65 4.92 -17.87
N ARG A 80 4.75 4.52 -18.54
CA ARG A 80 4.72 3.68 -19.74
C ARG A 80 4.12 2.30 -19.45
N LEU A 81 4.68 1.58 -18.48
CA LEU A 81 4.24 0.23 -18.10
C LEU A 81 2.79 0.23 -17.63
N ALA A 82 2.41 1.16 -16.76
CA ALA A 82 1.06 1.17 -16.20
C ALA A 82 -0.04 1.44 -17.25
N SER A 83 0.30 2.05 -18.39
CA SER A 83 -0.62 2.25 -19.52
C SER A 83 -0.82 1.01 -20.42
N LYS A 84 -0.06 -0.07 -20.19
CA LYS A 84 -0.02 -1.30 -21.01
C LYS A 84 -0.12 -2.61 -20.24
N THR A 85 -0.02 -2.56 -18.91
CA THR A 85 -0.16 -3.72 -18.03
C THR A 85 -1.55 -3.72 -17.39
N ALA A 86 -2.24 -4.85 -17.49
CA ALA A 86 -3.47 -5.13 -16.76
C ALA A 86 -3.28 -6.39 -15.88
N SER A 87 -4.12 -6.54 -14.86
CA SER A 87 -4.15 -7.73 -14.00
C SER A 87 -5.42 -7.74 -13.16
N HIS A 88 -5.86 -8.95 -12.75
CA HIS A 88 -6.93 -9.16 -11.78
C HIS A 88 -6.51 -8.86 -10.32
N LEU A 89 -5.21 -8.81 -10.01
CA LEU A 89 -4.72 -8.69 -8.64
C LEU A 89 -3.42 -7.88 -8.58
N ILE A 90 -3.51 -6.68 -8.02
CA ILE A 90 -2.48 -5.64 -8.09
C ILE A 90 -2.18 -5.11 -6.70
N PHE A 91 -0.90 -4.98 -6.39
CA PHE A 91 -0.32 -4.43 -5.17
C PHE A 91 0.53 -3.22 -5.57
N ALA A 92 0.33 -2.07 -4.95
CA ALA A 92 1.10 -0.86 -5.22
C ALA A 92 1.49 -0.15 -3.93
N HIS A 93 2.74 0.28 -3.82
CA HIS A 93 3.29 0.85 -2.59
C HIS A 93 4.22 2.03 -2.89
N VAL A 94 4.21 3.04 -2.04
CA VAL A 94 5.12 4.21 -2.12
C VAL A 94 5.79 4.41 -0.75
N ARG A 95 7.12 4.43 -0.75
CA ARG A 95 7.95 4.31 0.46
C ARG A 95 8.28 5.68 1.06
N ALA A 96 8.21 5.74 2.39
CA ALA A 96 8.76 6.84 3.19
C ALA A 96 9.61 6.26 4.32
N THR A 97 10.94 6.28 4.15
CA THR A 97 11.95 5.52 4.90
C THR A 97 11.79 5.66 6.40
N THR A 98 11.45 4.56 7.07
CA THR A 98 11.50 4.39 8.53
C THR A 98 12.81 3.75 8.94
N GLU A 99 13.10 2.62 8.30
CA GLU A 99 14.24 1.72 8.52
C GLU A 99 14.83 1.31 7.16
N GLY A 100 16.07 0.82 7.19
CA GLY A 100 16.83 0.40 6.02
C GLY A 100 17.37 1.56 5.17
N SER A 101 18.36 1.25 4.33
CA SER A 101 18.94 2.20 3.36
C SER A 101 17.97 2.51 2.20
N LEU A 102 18.35 3.44 1.33
CA LEU A 102 17.73 3.59 0.02
C LEU A 102 18.26 2.50 -0.93
N SER A 103 17.62 1.33 -0.93
CA SER A 103 17.85 0.24 -1.88
C SER A 103 16.52 -0.27 -2.42
N GLU A 104 16.54 -0.90 -3.59
CA GLU A 104 15.34 -1.52 -4.19
C GLU A 104 14.88 -2.74 -3.37
N ASP A 105 15.81 -3.43 -2.69
CA ASP A 105 15.51 -4.51 -1.73
C ASP A 105 14.71 -4.03 -0.52
N ASN A 106 14.68 -2.72 -0.25
CA ASN A 106 13.88 -2.13 0.84
C ASN A 106 12.53 -1.57 0.32
N CYS A 107 12.23 -1.71 -0.96
CA CYS A 107 11.00 -1.25 -1.59
C CYS A 107 9.97 -2.38 -1.66
N HIS A 108 8.82 -2.17 -1.04
CA HIS A 108 7.66 -3.04 -1.17
C HIS A 108 7.10 -3.02 -2.60
N PRO A 109 6.39 -4.07 -3.04
CA PRO A 109 6.12 -5.32 -2.32
C PRO A 109 7.30 -6.31 -2.32
N PHE A 110 7.34 -7.17 -1.31
CA PHE A 110 8.21 -8.36 -1.28
C PHE A 110 7.47 -9.57 -1.86
N SER A 111 8.19 -10.61 -2.28
CA SER A 111 7.56 -11.86 -2.75
C SER A 111 8.38 -13.12 -2.44
N HIS A 112 7.70 -14.25 -2.30
CA HIS A 112 8.30 -15.59 -2.24
C HIS A 112 7.35 -16.61 -2.85
N GLY A 113 7.76 -17.33 -3.90
CA GLY A 113 6.85 -18.22 -4.63
C GLY A 113 5.65 -17.45 -5.19
N SER A 114 4.42 -17.91 -4.93
CA SER A 114 3.19 -17.18 -5.27
C SER A 114 2.80 -16.11 -4.23
N LEU A 115 3.52 -15.99 -3.12
CA LEU A 115 3.18 -15.04 -2.05
C LEU A 115 3.74 -13.65 -2.34
N ILE A 116 2.91 -12.62 -2.12
CA ILE A 116 3.27 -11.19 -2.17
C ILE A 116 2.98 -10.52 -0.83
N TRP A 117 3.82 -9.58 -0.39
CA TRP A 117 3.72 -8.93 0.93
C TRP A 117 3.97 -7.41 0.89
N MET A 118 3.15 -6.66 1.63
CA MET A 118 3.31 -5.24 1.90
C MET A 118 3.13 -4.90 3.38
N HIS A 119 3.83 -3.88 3.85
CA HIS A 119 3.65 -3.30 5.18
C HIS A 119 3.54 -1.76 5.10
N ASN A 120 2.55 -1.18 5.74
CA ASN A 120 2.51 0.25 6.05
C ASN A 120 2.43 0.44 7.57
N GLY A 121 3.58 0.73 8.17
CA GLY A 121 3.69 0.73 9.62
C GLY A 121 5.14 0.71 10.06
N GLY A 122 5.34 0.14 11.24
CA GLY A 122 6.65 -0.04 11.86
C GLY A 122 6.50 -0.94 13.08
N ILE A 123 7.47 -1.84 13.29
CA ILE A 123 7.49 -2.71 14.46
C ILE A 123 8.08 -1.96 15.67
N GLY A 124 7.37 -1.96 16.78
CA GLY A 124 7.83 -1.38 18.04
C GLY A 124 9.02 -2.13 18.60
N GLY A 125 9.93 -1.44 19.29
CA GLY A 125 11.13 -2.05 19.86
C GLY A 125 12.02 -2.79 18.86
N TRP A 126 12.00 -2.42 17.56
CA TRP A 126 12.63 -3.18 16.48
C TRP A 126 14.10 -3.55 16.76
N LYS A 127 14.89 -2.60 17.26
CA LYS A 127 16.32 -2.81 17.57
C LYS A 127 16.53 -3.85 18.68
N GLN A 128 15.61 -3.93 19.63
CA GLN A 128 15.66 -4.81 20.80
C GLN A 128 15.14 -6.22 20.48
N ILE A 129 14.27 -6.37 19.47
CA ILE A 129 13.71 -7.68 19.09
C ILE A 129 14.39 -8.32 17.88
N LYS A 130 15.02 -7.55 16.96
CA LYS A 130 15.54 -8.06 15.67
C LYS A 130 16.39 -9.32 15.81
N ARG A 131 17.31 -9.37 16.79
CA ARG A 131 18.16 -10.55 17.02
C ARG A 131 17.33 -11.78 17.42
N ARG A 132 16.40 -11.63 18.37
CA ARG A 132 15.52 -12.71 18.85
C ARG A 132 14.55 -13.19 17.79
N LEU A 133 14.08 -12.30 16.91
CA LEU A 133 13.30 -12.67 15.74
C LEU A 133 14.15 -13.52 14.79
N GLY A 134 15.38 -13.10 14.48
CA GLY A 134 16.31 -13.87 13.65
C GLY A 134 16.64 -15.25 14.23
N GLU A 135 16.92 -15.34 15.53
CA GLU A 135 17.15 -16.60 16.26
C GLU A 135 15.95 -17.58 16.20
N ARG A 136 14.73 -17.10 15.90
CA ARG A 136 13.51 -17.91 15.80
C ARG A 136 13.29 -18.51 14.41
N LEU A 137 13.78 -17.86 13.35
CA LEU A 137 13.55 -18.27 11.97
C LEU A 137 14.38 -19.52 11.63
N ALA A 138 13.82 -20.41 10.81
CA ALA A 138 14.64 -21.44 10.17
C ALA A 138 15.62 -20.79 9.15
N ASP A 139 16.81 -21.36 9.00
CA ASP A 139 17.94 -20.80 8.24
C ASP A 139 17.54 -20.25 6.86
N LYS A 140 16.72 -20.98 6.09
CA LYS A 140 16.27 -20.55 4.75
C LYS A 140 15.42 -19.28 4.75
N TRP A 141 14.66 -19.01 5.82
CA TRP A 141 13.87 -17.79 5.97
C TRP A 141 14.72 -16.64 6.50
N TYR A 142 15.69 -16.93 7.37
CA TYR A 142 16.71 -15.96 7.81
C TYR A 142 17.59 -15.50 6.63
N LEU A 143 18.14 -16.44 5.85
CA LEU A 143 19.00 -16.20 4.68
C LEU A 143 18.23 -15.66 3.47
N GLY A 144 16.89 -15.77 3.47
CA GLY A 144 16.03 -15.20 2.45
C GLY A 144 15.79 -13.69 2.59
N VAL A 145 16.20 -13.08 3.72
CA VAL A 145 16.14 -11.63 3.92
C VAL A 145 17.35 -10.98 3.25
N VAL A 146 17.09 -10.08 2.29
CA VAL A 146 18.12 -9.37 1.51
C VAL A 146 18.27 -7.93 1.98
N GLY A 147 17.16 -7.27 2.27
CA GLY A 147 17.12 -5.89 2.75
C GLY A 147 17.28 -5.74 4.27
N GLY A 148 17.05 -4.51 4.73
CA GLY A 148 17.28 -4.07 6.10
C GLY A 148 16.01 -3.75 6.90
N THR A 149 14.82 -3.83 6.29
CA THR A 149 13.58 -3.33 6.88
C THR A 149 12.93 -4.31 7.84
N ASP A 150 12.36 -3.81 8.94
CA ASP A 150 11.45 -4.55 9.83
C ASP A 150 10.32 -5.28 9.08
N SER A 151 9.91 -4.70 7.96
CA SER A 151 8.81 -5.11 7.09
C SER A 151 9.10 -6.40 6.32
N GLU A 152 10.35 -6.61 5.94
CA GLU A 152 10.85 -7.82 5.28
C GLU A 152 11.10 -8.95 6.30
N TRP A 153 11.66 -8.61 7.46
CA TRP A 153 11.79 -9.56 8.57
C TRP A 153 10.42 -10.05 9.07
N ALA A 154 9.38 -9.20 9.02
CA ALA A 154 8.00 -9.62 9.26
C ALA A 154 7.49 -10.60 8.19
N PHE A 155 7.89 -10.44 6.92
CA PHE A 155 7.55 -11.38 5.86
C PHE A 155 8.27 -12.72 6.04
N ALA A 156 9.56 -12.71 6.36
CA ALA A 156 10.30 -13.93 6.70
C ALA A 156 9.68 -14.67 7.89
N LEU A 157 9.22 -13.95 8.92
CA LEU A 157 8.47 -14.53 10.03
C LEU A 157 7.10 -15.09 9.61
N PHE A 158 6.41 -14.44 8.67
CA PHE A 158 5.16 -14.98 8.10
C PHE A 158 5.40 -16.29 7.32
N LEU A 159 6.47 -16.36 6.52
CA LEU A 159 6.84 -17.57 5.78
C LEU A 159 7.20 -18.72 6.73
N ASP A 160 8.06 -18.47 7.73
CA ASP A 160 8.40 -19.43 8.80
C ASP A 160 7.15 -19.88 9.59
N THR A 161 6.23 -18.95 9.89
CA THR A 161 4.97 -19.26 10.58
C THR A 161 4.03 -20.13 9.75
N LEU A 162 3.92 -19.86 8.45
CA LEU A 162 3.12 -20.63 7.49
C LEU A 162 3.68 -22.06 7.33
N GLU A 163 5.00 -22.18 7.25
CA GLU A 163 5.68 -23.49 7.23
C GLU A 163 5.45 -24.29 8.50
N ARG A 164 5.62 -23.69 9.68
CA ARG A 164 5.34 -24.34 10.98
C ARG A 164 3.87 -24.68 11.20
N MET A 165 2.97 -24.15 10.38
CA MET A 165 1.57 -24.57 10.32
C MET A 165 1.33 -25.79 9.40
N GLY A 166 2.37 -26.31 8.75
CA GLY A 166 2.30 -27.47 7.85
C GLY A 166 2.16 -27.10 6.37
N HIS A 167 2.26 -25.82 6.00
CA HIS A 167 2.08 -25.35 4.63
C HIS A 167 3.41 -24.80 4.08
N ASN A 168 4.04 -25.52 3.15
CA ASN A 168 5.29 -25.08 2.52
C ASN A 168 5.08 -23.76 1.75
N PRO A 169 5.69 -22.62 2.14
CA PRO A 169 5.50 -21.33 1.47
C PRO A 169 6.06 -21.30 0.05
N SER A 170 6.97 -22.23 -0.30
CA SER A 170 7.48 -22.42 -1.66
C SER A 170 6.59 -23.30 -2.54
N SER A 171 5.53 -23.90 -1.97
CA SER A 171 4.51 -24.59 -2.78
C SER A 171 3.65 -23.57 -3.52
N GLN A 172 3.10 -23.97 -4.67
CA GLN A 172 2.20 -23.16 -5.49
C GLN A 172 0.91 -23.96 -5.69
N PRO A 173 0.01 -24.04 -4.67
CA PRO A 173 -1.24 -24.77 -4.81
C PRO A 173 -2.13 -24.11 -5.87
N ALA A 174 -2.82 -24.91 -6.68
CA ALA A 174 -3.60 -24.42 -7.82
C ALA A 174 -4.75 -23.45 -7.44
N ASP A 175 -5.27 -23.56 -6.22
CA ASP A 175 -6.32 -22.71 -5.66
C ASP A 175 -5.81 -21.75 -4.56
N GLY A 176 -4.47 -21.62 -4.44
CA GLY A 176 -3.80 -20.92 -3.35
C GLY A 176 -3.76 -21.71 -2.03
N PHE A 177 -3.21 -21.09 -0.99
CA PHE A 177 -3.16 -21.67 0.36
C PHE A 177 -4.51 -21.66 1.07
N GLY A 178 -5.46 -20.86 0.56
CA GLY A 178 -6.78 -20.67 1.13
C GLY A 178 -6.82 -19.59 2.21
N PRO A 179 -7.92 -18.82 2.29
CA PRO A 179 -7.96 -17.59 3.10
C PRO A 179 -7.85 -17.88 4.60
N THR A 180 -8.40 -19.00 5.08
CA THR A 180 -8.31 -19.40 6.50
C THR A 180 -6.86 -19.68 6.92
N VAL A 181 -6.06 -20.29 6.05
CA VAL A 181 -4.64 -20.59 6.32
C VAL A 181 -3.85 -19.30 6.42
N LEU A 182 -3.93 -18.43 5.40
CA LEU A 182 -3.24 -17.14 5.40
C LEU A 182 -3.67 -16.25 6.59
N ARG A 183 -4.97 -16.24 6.93
CA ARG A 183 -5.48 -15.48 8.08
C ARG A 183 -4.93 -15.99 9.41
N ARG A 184 -4.84 -17.32 9.59
CA ARG A 184 -4.24 -17.94 10.78
C ARG A 184 -2.73 -17.68 10.87
N ALA A 185 -2.01 -17.75 9.76
CA ALA A 185 -0.58 -17.42 9.71
C ALA A 185 -0.33 -15.94 10.06
N MET A 186 -1.12 -15.02 9.51
CA MET A 186 -1.05 -13.59 9.81
C MET A 186 -1.30 -13.29 11.30
N LEU A 187 -2.34 -13.88 11.88
CA LEU A 187 -2.64 -13.71 13.31
C LEU A 187 -1.52 -14.27 14.21
N LYS A 188 -0.93 -15.42 13.86
CA LYS A 188 0.23 -15.97 14.57
C LYS A 188 1.48 -15.09 14.42
N THR A 189 1.71 -14.53 13.23
CA THR A 189 2.83 -13.59 12.97
C THR A 189 2.73 -12.37 13.89
N ILE A 190 1.55 -11.75 13.99
CA ILE A 190 1.29 -10.63 14.90
C ILE A 190 1.48 -11.04 16.36
N ALA A 191 0.96 -12.20 16.78
CA ALA A 191 1.12 -12.69 18.14
C ALA A 191 2.59 -12.90 18.52
N ILE A 192 3.42 -13.45 17.63
CA ILE A 192 4.86 -13.62 17.85
C ILE A 192 5.59 -12.26 17.90
N ILE A 193 5.19 -11.29 17.07
CA ILE A 193 5.76 -9.93 17.14
C ILE A 193 5.45 -9.29 18.50
N ASN A 194 4.21 -9.40 19.00
CA ASN A 194 3.85 -8.92 20.33
C ASN A 194 4.63 -9.65 21.43
N GLU A 195 4.69 -10.99 21.38
CA GLU A 195 5.47 -11.82 22.32
C GLU A 195 6.93 -11.35 22.42
N LEU A 196 7.58 -11.07 21.29
CA LEU A 196 8.96 -10.59 21.26
C LEU A 196 9.12 -9.18 21.87
N ILE A 197 8.10 -8.32 21.73
CA ILE A 197 8.07 -6.95 22.28
C ILE A 197 7.80 -6.96 23.78
N ASP A 198 6.84 -7.78 24.23
CA ASP A 198 6.49 -7.94 25.65
C ASP A 198 7.67 -8.56 26.45
N ASN A 199 8.58 -9.28 25.77
CA ASN A 199 9.85 -9.78 26.32
C ASN A 199 11.01 -8.76 26.32
N ILE A 200 10.79 -7.49 25.98
CA ILE A 200 11.79 -6.42 26.19
C ILE A 200 11.76 -6.01 27.68
N PRO A 201 12.88 -6.08 28.43
CA PRO A 201 12.89 -5.71 29.84
C PRO A 201 12.47 -4.26 30.07
N GLU A 202 11.60 -4.01 31.06
CA GLU A 202 11.14 -2.65 31.43
C GLU A 202 12.30 -1.68 31.69
N SER A 203 13.40 -2.17 32.27
CA SER A 203 14.61 -1.37 32.50
C SER A 203 15.21 -0.81 31.21
N VAL A 204 15.19 -1.59 30.11
CA VAL A 204 15.65 -1.17 28.77
C VAL A 204 14.64 -0.22 28.13
N ILE A 205 13.33 -0.50 28.26
CA ILE A 205 12.28 0.38 27.76
C ILE A 205 12.43 1.79 28.35
N HIS A 206 12.65 1.88 29.66
CA HIS A 206 12.84 3.15 30.36
C HIS A 206 14.21 3.81 30.09
N SER A 207 15.31 3.04 30.07
CA SER A 207 16.66 3.62 29.91
C SER A 207 16.95 4.10 28.49
N GLU A 208 16.43 3.40 27.47
CA GLU A 208 16.62 3.74 26.04
C GLU A 208 15.41 4.51 25.45
N ASN A 209 14.35 4.74 26.23
CA ASN A 209 13.09 5.36 25.78
C ASN A 209 12.48 4.65 24.55
N VAL A 210 12.30 3.33 24.67
CA VAL A 210 11.89 2.46 23.56
C VAL A 210 10.38 2.56 23.32
N ASP A 211 9.97 2.98 22.13
CA ASP A 211 8.57 2.93 21.70
C ASP A 211 8.22 1.50 21.27
N THR A 212 7.52 0.77 22.12
CA THR A 212 7.11 -0.63 21.93
C THR A 212 5.86 -0.79 21.06
N ARG A 213 5.16 0.30 20.73
CA ARG A 213 3.91 0.23 19.97
C ARG A 213 4.15 0.00 18.49
N SER A 214 3.78 -1.19 18.03
CA SER A 214 3.76 -1.52 16.61
C SER A 214 2.55 -0.91 15.89
N LEU A 215 2.74 -0.46 14.66
CA LEU A 215 1.67 -0.25 13.68
C LEU A 215 1.86 -1.32 12.60
N LEU A 216 0.92 -2.24 12.44
CA LEU A 216 1.09 -3.42 11.57
C LEU A 216 -0.04 -3.50 10.53
N ASN A 217 -0.11 -2.52 9.62
CA ASN A 217 -0.98 -2.66 8.44
C ASN A 217 -0.25 -3.49 7.39
N PHE A 218 -0.34 -4.81 7.52
CA PHE A 218 0.18 -5.77 6.55
C PHE A 218 -0.86 -6.01 5.45
N ALA A 219 -0.39 -6.42 4.27
CA ALA A 219 -1.21 -7.01 3.22
C ALA A 219 -0.43 -8.18 2.58
N VAL A 220 -1.06 -9.35 2.51
CA VAL A 220 -0.49 -10.55 1.87
C VAL A 220 -1.49 -11.16 0.89
N SER A 221 -0.98 -11.74 -0.20
CA SER A 221 -1.78 -12.61 -1.07
C SER A 221 -0.97 -13.78 -1.60
N ASP A 222 -1.67 -14.83 -2.01
CA ASP A 222 -1.17 -16.03 -2.70
C ASP A 222 -1.57 -16.10 -4.18
N GLY A 223 -2.19 -15.04 -4.71
CA GLY A 223 -2.80 -14.99 -6.05
C GLY A 223 -4.34 -15.12 -6.03
N HIS A 224 -4.90 -15.74 -4.99
CA HIS A 224 -6.32 -16.11 -4.94
C HIS A 224 -7.05 -15.35 -3.81
N SER A 225 -6.40 -15.25 -2.66
CA SER A 225 -6.91 -14.67 -1.42
C SER A 225 -6.06 -13.48 -0.99
N VAL A 226 -6.67 -12.42 -0.49
CA VAL A 226 -5.96 -11.26 0.09
C VAL A 226 -6.29 -11.17 1.57
N ILE A 227 -5.27 -11.05 2.42
CA ILE A 227 -5.41 -10.75 3.84
C ILE A 227 -4.74 -9.41 4.13
N CYS A 228 -5.50 -8.45 4.62
CA CYS A 228 -4.99 -7.15 5.08
C CYS A 228 -5.28 -6.96 6.57
N THR A 229 -4.39 -6.31 7.31
CA THR A 229 -4.63 -5.94 8.72
C THR A 229 -4.69 -4.42 8.88
N ARG A 230 -5.52 -3.96 9.82
CA ARG A 230 -5.42 -2.61 10.39
C ARG A 230 -5.16 -2.78 11.88
N TYR A 231 -3.93 -2.56 12.34
CA TYR A 231 -3.50 -3.02 13.67
C TYR A 231 -2.55 -2.05 14.38
N VAL A 232 -2.74 -1.93 15.70
CA VAL A 232 -1.83 -1.26 16.63
C VAL A 232 -1.63 -2.09 17.90
N GLY A 233 -0.37 -2.21 18.33
CA GLY A 233 0.03 -2.82 19.60
C GLY A 233 -0.18 -1.87 20.77
N SER A 234 -1.41 -1.41 20.98
CA SER A 234 -1.83 -0.49 22.05
C SER A 234 -3.33 -0.58 22.26
N ALA A 235 -3.79 -0.61 23.51
CA ALA A 235 -5.22 -0.57 23.83
C ALA A 235 -5.81 0.85 23.70
N SER A 236 -4.97 1.88 23.82
CA SER A 236 -5.39 3.30 23.87
C SER A 236 -5.13 4.07 22.58
N ASP A 237 -4.18 3.66 21.74
CA ASP A 237 -3.89 4.34 20.47
C ASP A 237 -4.75 3.82 19.31
N GLU A 238 -4.92 4.64 18.28
CA GLU A 238 -5.57 4.28 17.01
C GLU A 238 -4.58 3.59 16.06
N ALA A 239 -5.03 2.68 15.21
CA ALA A 239 -4.19 2.09 14.16
C ALA A 239 -4.07 3.01 12.93
N ALA A 240 -3.01 2.80 12.14
CA ALA A 240 -2.76 3.54 10.91
C ALA A 240 -3.96 3.44 9.95
N SER A 241 -4.21 4.50 9.17
CA SER A 241 -5.35 4.54 8.24
C SER A 241 -5.37 3.37 7.25
N LEU A 242 -6.55 2.76 7.09
CA LEU A 242 -6.83 1.75 6.07
C LEU A 242 -8.31 1.80 5.71
N TYR A 243 -8.59 1.90 4.42
CA TYR A 243 -9.93 1.95 3.86
C TYR A 243 -10.12 0.82 2.86
N TYR A 244 -11.36 0.40 2.64
CA TYR A 244 -11.71 -0.49 1.54
C TYR A 244 -12.94 0.02 0.78
N SER A 245 -13.06 -0.40 -0.46
CA SER A 245 -14.21 -0.14 -1.32
C SER A 245 -14.45 -1.36 -2.21
N SER A 246 -15.61 -1.99 -2.06
CA SER A 246 -16.11 -3.04 -2.96
C SER A 246 -17.09 -2.47 -3.97
N GLY A 247 -17.34 -3.11 -5.11
CA GLY A 247 -18.39 -2.69 -6.04
C GLY A 247 -18.37 -3.45 -7.37
N THR A 248 -19.23 -3.04 -8.31
CA THR A 248 -19.36 -3.68 -9.63
C THR A 248 -18.29 -3.19 -10.60
N LEU A 249 -17.92 -1.90 -10.54
CA LEU A 249 -17.00 -1.31 -11.51
C LEU A 249 -16.18 -0.16 -10.91
N TRP A 250 -14.95 0.01 -11.40
CA TRP A 250 -14.10 1.16 -11.10
C TRP A 250 -13.84 1.97 -12.37
N GLU A 251 -14.56 3.08 -12.52
CA GLU A 251 -14.57 3.88 -13.74
C GLU A 251 -14.73 5.39 -13.48
N THR A 252 -14.62 6.18 -14.54
CA THR A 252 -14.67 7.65 -14.50
C THR A 252 -16.07 8.17 -14.78
N ARG A 253 -16.65 8.95 -13.86
CA ARG A 253 -17.97 9.56 -14.06
C ARG A 253 -17.97 10.70 -15.08
N ALA A 254 -16.80 11.29 -15.35
CA ALA A 254 -16.66 12.49 -16.18
C ALA A 254 -16.16 12.17 -17.60
N PRO A 255 -16.83 12.65 -18.66
CA PRO A 255 -16.36 12.48 -20.05
C PRO A 255 -15.24 13.45 -20.45
N THR A 256 -14.77 14.33 -19.56
CA THR A 256 -13.74 15.33 -19.88
C THR A 256 -12.32 14.72 -19.77
N PRO A 257 -11.49 14.75 -20.82
CA PRO A 257 -10.19 14.05 -20.85
C PRO A 257 -9.20 14.45 -19.74
N HIS A 258 -9.37 15.65 -19.18
CA HIS A 258 -8.40 16.29 -18.29
C HIS A 258 -8.69 16.13 -16.79
N LYS A 259 -9.85 15.56 -16.40
CA LYS A 259 -10.16 15.30 -14.99
C LYS A 259 -10.90 13.98 -14.81
N ARG A 260 -10.13 12.90 -14.69
CA ARG A 260 -10.64 11.54 -14.42
C ARG A 260 -11.01 11.38 -12.95
N ASP A 261 -12.18 11.90 -12.58
CA ASP A 261 -12.78 11.60 -11.28
C ASP A 261 -13.32 10.15 -11.31
N TYR A 262 -12.48 9.21 -10.86
CA TYR A 262 -12.85 7.81 -10.68
C TYR A 262 -13.75 7.62 -9.45
N GLN A 263 -14.74 6.75 -9.58
CA GLN A 263 -15.66 6.34 -8.52
C GLN A 263 -15.84 4.82 -8.53
N MET A 264 -16.32 4.29 -7.39
CA MET A 264 -16.77 2.91 -7.31
C MET A 264 -18.26 2.86 -7.66
N GLU A 265 -18.62 2.11 -8.69
CA GLU A 265 -20.01 1.83 -9.01
C GLU A 265 -20.54 0.65 -8.16
N ARG A 266 -21.84 0.68 -7.86
CA ARG A 266 -22.58 -0.35 -7.12
C ARG A 266 -23.93 -0.58 -7.78
N SER A 267 -23.92 -0.99 -9.05
CA SER A 267 -25.14 -1.17 -9.84
C SER A 267 -25.96 -2.40 -9.42
N ASP A 268 -25.34 -3.38 -8.76
CA ASP A 268 -26.02 -4.50 -8.10
C ASP A 268 -25.41 -4.85 -6.72
N LYS A 269 -25.76 -6.02 -6.16
CA LYS A 269 -25.28 -6.52 -4.86
C LYS A 269 -23.93 -7.25 -4.93
N GLY A 270 -23.34 -7.35 -6.11
CA GLY A 270 -22.03 -7.93 -6.35
C GLY A 270 -20.87 -7.03 -5.89
N ALA A 271 -19.67 -7.61 -5.87
CA ALA A 271 -18.43 -6.91 -5.56
C ALA A 271 -17.30 -7.45 -6.45
N ASP A 272 -17.51 -7.35 -7.76
CA ASP A 272 -16.55 -7.74 -8.81
C ASP A 272 -15.18 -7.09 -8.57
N VAL A 273 -15.17 -5.82 -8.17
CA VAL A 273 -14.00 -5.05 -7.80
C VAL A 273 -13.92 -4.88 -6.28
N VAL A 274 -12.74 -5.11 -5.71
CA VAL A 274 -12.39 -4.72 -4.35
C VAL A 274 -11.07 -3.95 -4.34
N LEU A 275 -11.10 -2.76 -3.73
CA LEU A 275 -9.95 -1.92 -3.43
C LEU A 275 -9.70 -1.91 -1.92
N VAL A 276 -8.43 -1.93 -1.50
CA VAL A 276 -7.99 -1.64 -0.13
C VAL A 276 -6.84 -0.63 -0.21
N ALA A 277 -6.96 0.52 0.45
CA ALA A 277 -6.00 1.62 0.31
C ALA A 277 -5.70 2.30 1.66
N SER A 278 -4.47 2.78 1.82
CA SER A 278 -4.08 3.58 3.00
C SER A 278 -4.81 4.94 3.04
N GLU A 279 -4.99 5.59 1.88
CA GLU A 279 -5.89 6.75 1.72
C GLU A 279 -6.82 6.50 0.51
N PRO A 280 -8.10 6.95 0.55
CA PRO A 280 -9.03 6.79 -0.59
C PRO A 280 -8.48 7.36 -1.90
N LEU A 281 -8.71 6.67 -3.03
CA LEU A 281 -8.25 7.13 -4.35
C LEU A 281 -9.12 8.25 -4.96
N SER A 282 -10.31 8.47 -4.39
CA SER A 282 -11.30 9.45 -4.82
C SER A 282 -11.80 10.29 -3.65
N PHE A 283 -12.38 11.47 -3.92
CA PHE A 283 -12.85 12.38 -2.87
C PHE A 283 -14.25 12.06 -2.32
N GLU A 284 -14.98 11.18 -3.00
CA GLU A 284 -16.29 10.66 -2.61
C GLU A 284 -16.13 9.65 -1.46
N ARG A 285 -15.95 10.17 -0.24
CA ARG A 285 -15.69 9.35 0.96
C ARG A 285 -16.78 8.33 1.26
N GLU A 286 -18.02 8.58 0.82
CA GLU A 286 -19.16 7.67 0.97
C GLU A 286 -18.94 6.33 0.26
N ASN A 287 -18.12 6.30 -0.78
CA ASN A 287 -17.75 5.07 -1.49
C ASN A 287 -16.67 4.25 -0.76
N TRP A 288 -16.09 4.75 0.34
CA TRP A 288 -14.97 4.13 1.06
C TRP A 288 -15.31 3.85 2.53
N VAL A 289 -15.19 2.59 2.94
CA VAL A 289 -15.41 2.15 4.32
C VAL A 289 -14.07 2.13 5.06
N ASN A 290 -14.02 2.76 6.24
CA ASN A 290 -12.85 2.68 7.12
C ASN A 290 -12.78 1.28 7.76
N VAL A 291 -11.64 0.60 7.67
CA VAL A 291 -11.42 -0.67 8.38
C VAL A 291 -11.31 -0.35 9.88
N PRO A 292 -12.04 -1.01 10.78
CA PRO A 292 -11.91 -0.72 12.21
C PRO A 292 -10.50 -1.02 12.75
N THR A 293 -10.06 -0.29 13.77
CA THR A 293 -8.78 -0.57 14.44
C THR A 293 -8.78 -1.98 15.04
N ASN A 294 -7.62 -2.66 14.97
CA ASN A 294 -7.39 -4.04 15.36
C ASN A 294 -8.39 -5.00 14.69
N SER A 295 -8.44 -4.92 13.36
CA SER A 295 -9.23 -5.82 12.51
C SER A 295 -8.40 -6.43 11.38
N ILE A 296 -8.80 -7.61 10.95
CA ILE A 296 -8.26 -8.34 9.80
C ILE A 296 -9.34 -8.41 8.72
N LEU A 297 -8.99 -7.90 7.54
CA LEU A 297 -9.80 -7.90 6.33
C LEU A 297 -9.36 -9.09 5.46
N THR A 298 -10.33 -9.81 4.91
CA THR A 298 -10.12 -10.96 4.03
C THR A 298 -10.91 -10.75 2.75
N ILE A 299 -10.26 -10.92 1.59
CA ILE A 299 -10.90 -10.95 0.27
C ILE A 299 -10.66 -12.34 -0.33
N HIS A 300 -11.72 -13.07 -0.63
CA HIS A 300 -11.64 -14.35 -1.34
C HIS A 300 -12.92 -14.52 -2.17
N ASN A 301 -12.78 -14.96 -3.42
CA ASN A 301 -13.89 -15.04 -4.40
C ASN A 301 -14.80 -13.79 -4.35
N GLN A 302 -14.14 -12.63 -4.45
CA GLN A 302 -14.72 -11.28 -4.46
C GLN A 302 -15.42 -10.86 -3.14
N THR A 303 -15.64 -11.80 -2.23
CA THR A 303 -16.30 -11.57 -0.94
C THR A 303 -15.33 -10.90 0.01
N VAL A 304 -15.71 -9.73 0.53
CA VAL A 304 -14.96 -8.99 1.56
C VAL A 304 -15.53 -9.33 2.94
N MET A 305 -14.67 -9.70 3.87
CA MET A 305 -15.02 -9.87 5.28
C MET A 305 -14.06 -9.09 6.16
N VAL A 306 -14.56 -8.59 7.30
CA VAL A 306 -13.76 -7.87 8.29
C VAL A 306 -14.03 -8.47 9.67
N HIS A 307 -12.99 -8.93 10.35
CA HIS A 307 -13.07 -9.57 11.66
C HIS A 307 -12.19 -8.83 12.68
N PRO A 308 -12.63 -8.68 13.95
CA PRO A 308 -11.78 -8.15 14.99
C PRO A 308 -10.63 -9.12 15.31
N ILE A 309 -9.43 -8.58 15.44
CA ILE A 309 -8.28 -9.27 16.04
C ILE A 309 -8.48 -9.21 17.55
N LYS A 310 -8.70 -10.36 18.19
CA LYS A 310 -9.02 -10.45 19.62
C LYS A 310 -7.78 -10.82 20.43
N ASP A 311 -6.99 -9.81 20.79
CA ASP A 311 -5.80 -9.93 21.65
C ASP A 311 -5.91 -9.00 22.87
N GLN A 312 -4.79 -8.82 23.59
CA GLN A 312 -4.70 -7.95 24.77
C GLN A 312 -4.99 -6.46 24.51
N TYR A 313 -5.00 -6.04 23.24
CA TYR A 313 -5.32 -4.66 22.85
C TYR A 313 -6.73 -4.52 22.29
N TYR A 314 -7.52 -5.59 22.22
CA TYR A 314 -8.91 -5.55 21.74
C TYR A 314 -9.88 -5.09 22.84
N ASP A 315 -10.73 -4.12 22.52
CA ASP A 315 -11.83 -3.69 23.39
C ASP A 315 -13.17 -4.18 22.81
N ARG A 316 -14.04 -4.70 23.68
CA ARG A 316 -15.40 -5.14 23.33
C ARG A 316 -16.40 -3.99 23.26
N ASN A 317 -16.13 -2.86 23.90
CA ASN A 317 -17.01 -1.71 23.96
C ASN A 317 -17.04 -0.96 22.60
N PRO A 318 -18.18 -0.92 21.88
CA PRO A 318 -18.27 -0.21 20.61
C PRO A 318 -18.10 1.32 20.73
N GLN A 319 -18.17 1.86 21.94
CA GLN A 319 -17.95 3.27 22.25
C GLN A 319 -16.51 3.58 22.68
N HIS A 320 -15.61 2.59 22.75
CA HIS A 320 -14.21 2.82 23.12
C HIS A 320 -13.54 3.81 22.16
N ARG A 321 -12.93 4.86 22.71
CA ARG A 321 -12.29 5.93 21.95
C ARG A 321 -10.77 5.81 22.06
N ARG A 322 -10.13 5.67 20.91
CA ARG A 322 -8.68 5.61 20.78
C ARG A 322 -8.08 6.96 20.44
N SER A 323 -6.83 7.16 20.85
CA SER A 323 -6.05 8.36 20.60
C SER A 323 -5.42 8.31 19.22
N ALA A 324 -5.79 9.27 18.36
CA ALA A 324 -5.12 9.49 17.08
C ALA A 324 -3.71 10.13 17.24
N ALA A 325 -3.26 10.45 18.45
CA ALA A 325 -2.02 11.22 18.67
C ALA A 325 -0.78 10.47 18.18
N PHE A 326 -0.68 9.16 18.45
CA PHE A 326 0.45 8.33 18.02
C PHE A 326 0.55 8.23 16.48
N VAL A 327 -0.54 7.84 15.82
CA VAL A 327 -0.58 7.78 14.34
C VAL A 327 -0.41 9.16 13.69
N ARG A 328 -0.85 10.25 14.34
CA ARG A 328 -0.58 11.62 13.88
C ARG A 328 0.91 11.96 13.92
N ALA A 329 1.59 11.64 15.03
CA ALA A 329 3.02 11.83 15.17
C ALA A 329 3.86 10.98 14.20
N ARG A 330 3.29 9.87 13.68
CA ARG A 330 3.90 9.06 12.60
C ARG A 330 3.45 9.51 11.19
N GLY A 331 2.43 10.36 11.06
CA GLY A 331 1.89 10.83 9.76
C GLY A 331 1.01 9.80 9.03
N LEU A 332 0.16 9.10 9.80
CA LEU A 332 -0.71 7.98 9.37
C LEU A 332 -2.18 8.12 9.81
N SER A 333 -2.60 9.28 10.33
CA SER A 333 -3.96 9.51 10.86
C SER A 333 -5.07 9.19 9.85
N ALA A 334 -6.15 8.57 10.30
CA ALA A 334 -7.41 8.62 9.56
C ALA A 334 -8.07 10.01 9.72
N ASN A 335 -8.84 10.44 8.71
CA ASN A 335 -9.63 11.68 8.79
C ASN A 335 -11.09 11.35 9.10
N GLU A 336 -11.32 10.79 10.29
CA GLU A 336 -12.64 10.44 10.80
C GLU A 336 -13.44 11.69 11.15
N LYS A 337 -14.58 11.90 10.47
CA LYS A 337 -15.63 12.76 11.04
C LYS A 337 -16.27 11.97 12.19
N THR A 338 -16.21 12.52 13.40
CA THR A 338 -17.04 12.03 14.51
C THR A 338 -18.50 12.17 14.09
N THR A 339 -19.17 11.06 13.80
CA THR A 339 -20.62 11.03 13.60
C THR A 339 -21.31 11.21 14.94
N LEU A 340 -21.40 12.47 15.37
CA LEU A 340 -22.35 12.88 16.39
C LEU A 340 -23.75 12.55 15.88
N ARG A 341 -24.27 11.36 16.25
CA ARG A 341 -25.72 11.14 16.29
C ARG A 341 -26.26 12.15 17.28
N ALA A 342 -26.82 13.24 16.76
CA ALA A 342 -27.60 14.16 17.56
C ALA A 342 -28.71 13.35 18.24
N GLY A 343 -28.63 13.22 19.56
CA GLY A 343 -29.71 12.62 20.33
C GLY A 343 -30.95 13.47 20.13
N ILE A 344 -32.04 12.86 19.68
CA ILE A 344 -33.33 13.53 19.54
C ILE A 344 -33.87 13.74 20.96
N SER A 345 -33.47 14.84 21.59
CA SER A 345 -34.10 15.33 22.81
C SER A 345 -35.41 16.03 22.43
N GLY A 346 -36.51 15.29 22.46
CA GLY A 346 -37.84 15.87 22.34
C GLY A 346 -38.13 16.84 23.49
N PRO A 347 -38.92 17.90 23.28
CA PRO A 347 -39.23 18.87 24.32
C PRO A 347 -40.18 18.29 25.36
N ILE A 348 -39.82 18.42 26.65
CA ILE A 348 -40.71 18.13 27.78
C ILE A 348 -41.59 19.36 28.01
N PRO A 349 -42.94 19.23 28.14
CA PRO A 349 -43.83 20.37 28.30
C PRO A 349 -43.79 20.95 29.72
N THR A 350 -43.90 22.27 29.80
CA THR A 350 -43.92 23.08 31.02
C THR A 350 -45.25 22.93 31.78
N ILE A 351 -45.20 22.87 33.12
CA ILE A 351 -46.36 23.08 34.01
C ILE A 351 -46.04 24.26 34.95
N ALA A 352 -47.04 25.12 35.19
CA ALA A 352 -46.91 26.38 35.90
C ALA A 352 -47.26 26.29 37.40
N GLY A 353 -46.75 27.22 38.21
CA GLY A 353 -47.13 27.40 39.62
C GLY A 353 -46.25 28.43 40.35
N PRO A 354 -46.76 29.45 41.09
CA PRO A 354 -45.99 30.67 41.40
C PRO A 354 -45.84 31.04 42.88
N SER A 355 -44.83 31.88 43.23
CA SER A 355 -44.88 32.81 44.38
C SER A 355 -43.69 33.81 44.44
N THR A 356 -43.99 35.12 44.37
CA THR A 356 -43.52 36.27 45.23
C THR A 356 -42.11 36.28 45.88
N THR A 357 -41.36 37.39 46.08
CA THR A 357 -41.49 38.86 45.85
C THR A 357 -40.13 39.60 46.14
N CYS A 358 -40.09 40.93 45.89
CA CYS A 358 -39.13 41.95 46.40
C CYS A 358 -37.86 42.29 45.58
N GLY A 359 -37.63 43.60 45.38
CA GLY A 359 -36.38 44.22 44.85
C GLY A 359 -35.81 45.22 45.89
N PRO A 360 -35.39 46.44 45.51
CA PRO A 360 -34.45 46.83 44.44
C PRO A 360 -33.38 47.86 44.93
N ALA A 361 -32.31 48.11 44.14
CA ALA A 361 -31.36 49.27 44.11
C ALA A 361 -29.98 48.82 43.56
N CYS A 362 -29.09 49.62 42.97
CA CYS A 362 -29.10 51.01 42.51
C CYS A 362 -28.07 51.16 41.36
N ALA A 363 -28.21 52.19 40.51
CA ALA A 363 -27.14 52.66 39.60
C ALA A 363 -26.36 53.84 40.27
N PRO A 364 -25.18 54.29 39.76
CA PRO A 364 -25.14 55.13 38.54
C PRO A 364 -23.90 54.99 37.63
N GLN A 365 -23.95 55.62 36.44
CA GLN A 365 -22.78 55.96 35.61
C GLN A 365 -22.13 57.30 36.04
N PRO A 366 -21.01 57.74 35.42
CA PRO A 366 -21.19 58.83 34.45
C PRO A 366 -20.27 58.86 33.19
N GLN A 367 -20.91 59.17 32.06
CA GLN A 367 -20.55 60.15 31.00
C GLN A 367 -19.32 60.04 30.08
N GLU A 368 -19.52 60.62 28.89
CA GLU A 368 -18.67 60.59 27.68
C GLU A 368 -17.57 61.65 27.66
N ASN A 369 -16.54 61.46 26.81
CA ASN A 369 -16.23 62.49 25.80
C ASN A 369 -15.59 61.92 24.53
N LYS A 370 -15.74 62.61 23.40
CA LYS A 370 -15.29 62.19 22.05
C LYS A 370 -14.02 62.93 21.63
N GLN A 371 -13.08 62.26 20.93
CA GLN A 371 -12.57 62.69 19.60
C GLN A 371 -11.40 61.85 19.02
N ASN A 372 -11.32 61.87 17.68
CA ASN A 372 -10.17 61.61 16.79
C ASN A 372 -9.72 60.17 16.45
N HIS A 373 -9.98 59.80 15.19
CA HIS A 373 -9.24 58.81 14.39
C HIS A 373 -7.91 59.39 13.86
N PRO A 374 -6.91 58.56 13.50
CA PRO A 374 -6.77 58.15 12.09
C PRO A 374 -6.35 56.68 11.85
N GLN A 375 -6.49 56.24 10.61
CA GLN A 375 -6.18 54.90 10.10
C GLN A 375 -4.66 54.56 10.14
N LYS A 376 -4.32 53.28 10.23
CA LYS A 376 -3.01 52.75 9.83
C LYS A 376 -3.14 51.56 8.87
N ARG A 377 -2.31 51.56 7.82
CA ARG A 377 -2.22 50.55 6.76
C ARG A 377 -1.52 49.28 7.27
N LEU A 378 -1.89 48.11 6.73
CA LEU A 378 -1.05 46.92 6.82
C LEU A 378 0.15 47.05 5.86
N LEU A 379 1.32 46.59 6.31
CA LEU A 379 2.53 46.37 5.50
C LEU A 379 2.81 44.86 5.45
N GLY A 380 3.35 44.39 4.32
CA GLY A 380 3.70 42.98 4.12
C GLY A 380 4.97 42.53 4.86
N PRO A 381 5.27 41.22 4.87
CA PRO A 381 6.39 40.66 5.63
C PRO A 381 7.75 40.87 4.95
N THR A 382 8.75 41.25 5.76
CA THR A 382 10.14 41.47 5.34
C THR A 382 11.00 40.22 5.55
N ILE A 383 11.90 39.93 4.60
CA ILE A 383 12.89 38.84 4.69
C ILE A 383 14.09 39.31 5.54
N PRO A 384 14.58 38.50 6.51
CA PRO A 384 15.80 38.83 7.25
C PRO A 384 17.07 38.39 6.50
N THR A 385 17.96 39.34 6.24
CA THR A 385 19.35 39.12 5.83
C THR A 385 20.28 39.06 7.05
N PHE A 386 21.21 38.10 7.07
CA PHE A 386 22.26 38.01 8.10
C PHE A 386 23.57 38.68 7.62
N PRO A 387 24.31 39.38 8.50
CA PRO A 387 25.57 40.01 8.14
C PRO A 387 26.75 39.02 8.17
N TYR A 388 27.68 39.19 7.23
CA TYR A 388 29.00 38.57 7.26
C TYR A 388 29.86 39.23 8.34
N ALA A 389 30.45 38.45 9.24
CA ALA A 389 31.52 38.90 10.14
C ALA A 389 32.69 37.91 10.04
N ARG A 390 33.89 38.46 9.84
CA ARG A 390 35.14 37.72 9.60
C ARG A 390 35.97 37.75 10.88
N GLN A 391 36.29 36.59 11.45
CA GLN A 391 37.32 36.47 12.47
C GLN A 391 38.28 35.34 12.13
N GLU A 392 39.56 35.66 12.19
CA GLU A 392 40.67 34.72 12.00
C GLU A 392 40.96 34.02 13.32
N SER A 393 41.20 32.71 13.27
CA SER A 393 41.92 32.01 14.33
C SER A 393 42.76 30.89 13.73
N SER A 394 44.01 30.82 14.15
CA SER A 394 45.01 29.87 13.68
C SER A 394 44.87 28.53 14.40
N SER A 395 44.98 27.43 13.67
CA SER A 395 45.31 26.13 14.25
C SER A 395 46.20 25.32 13.31
N THR A 396 47.26 24.77 13.88
CA THR A 396 48.40 24.19 13.15
C THR A 396 48.19 22.69 12.96
N VAL A 397 48.31 22.19 11.73
CA VAL A 397 48.20 20.76 11.41
C VAL A 397 49.59 20.11 11.37
N PRO A 398 49.89 19.07 12.17
CA PRO A 398 51.10 18.28 12.01
C PRO A 398 50.95 17.29 10.85
N ARG A 399 51.87 17.35 9.87
CA ARG A 399 52.08 16.27 8.89
C ARG A 399 53.02 15.22 9.49
N THR A 400 52.66 13.95 9.37
CA THR A 400 53.62 12.83 9.42
C THR A 400 53.42 11.92 8.20
N ARG A 401 54.54 11.47 7.63
CA ARG A 401 54.63 10.66 6.41
C ARG A 401 54.74 9.18 6.78
N THR A 402 54.20 8.30 5.95
CA THR A 402 54.65 6.90 5.81
C THR A 402 54.93 6.60 4.33
N PRO A 403 56.07 5.97 3.98
CA PRO A 403 56.50 5.79 2.59
C PRO A 403 55.97 4.51 1.93
N LEU A 404 56.07 4.50 0.60
CA LEU A 404 55.79 3.35 -0.26
C LEU A 404 56.89 2.27 -0.18
N SER A 405 56.51 1.06 -0.60
CA SER A 405 57.32 -0.15 -0.63
C SER A 405 58.57 -0.08 -1.52
N HIS A 406 59.67 -0.66 -1.04
CA HIS A 406 60.79 -1.08 -1.88
C HIS A 406 60.74 -2.60 -2.12
N SER A 407 61.02 -2.98 -3.36
CA SER A 407 61.23 -4.35 -3.81
C SER A 407 62.71 -4.71 -3.76
N GLU A 408 63.07 -5.89 -3.25
CA GLU A 408 64.27 -6.61 -3.69
C GLU A 408 63.98 -8.11 -3.85
N SER A 409 64.78 -8.74 -4.70
CA SER A 409 64.59 -10.07 -5.29
C SER A 409 65.53 -11.11 -4.71
N SER A 410 65.13 -12.38 -4.69
CA SER A 410 66.06 -13.52 -4.80
C SER A 410 65.38 -14.74 -5.41
N SER A 411 66.17 -15.57 -6.09
CA SER A 411 65.72 -16.53 -7.10
C SER A 411 66.08 -17.99 -6.76
N THR A 412 65.25 -18.94 -7.23
CA THR A 412 65.71 -20.30 -7.56
C THR A 412 64.78 -20.96 -8.60
N LEU A 413 65.38 -21.68 -9.56
CA LEU A 413 64.74 -22.55 -10.57
C LEU A 413 64.48 -23.93 -9.92
N VAL A 414 63.62 -24.87 -10.36
CA VAL A 414 63.19 -25.42 -11.67
C VAL A 414 61.78 -26.06 -11.47
N GLY A 415 60.86 -26.27 -12.42
CA GLY A 415 60.81 -26.00 -13.88
C GLY A 415 60.18 -27.18 -14.67
N GLY A 416 59.14 -26.94 -15.48
CA GLY A 416 58.45 -27.96 -16.31
C GLY A 416 57.03 -27.56 -16.77
N ALA A 417 56.71 -27.74 -18.07
CA ALA A 417 55.41 -27.44 -18.68
C ALA A 417 55.13 -28.36 -19.90
N PRO A 418 53.84 -28.57 -20.26
CA PRO A 418 53.43 -28.49 -21.67
C PRO A 418 52.11 -27.69 -21.90
N PRO A 419 51.75 -27.34 -23.16
CA PRO A 419 50.92 -26.15 -23.45
C PRO A 419 49.52 -26.40 -24.07
N ALA A 420 48.77 -25.32 -24.29
CA ALA A 420 47.52 -25.24 -25.08
C ALA A 420 47.44 -23.86 -25.83
N PRO A 421 46.64 -23.70 -26.91
CA PRO A 421 47.10 -22.98 -28.12
C PRO A 421 46.48 -21.59 -28.44
N GLU A 422 46.89 -21.05 -29.59
CA GLU A 422 46.78 -19.64 -30.04
C GLU A 422 45.41 -19.18 -30.60
N VAL A 423 45.30 -17.86 -30.81
CA VAL A 423 44.15 -17.10 -31.32
C VAL A 423 44.44 -16.53 -32.72
N PRO A 424 43.46 -16.45 -33.64
CA PRO A 424 43.48 -15.54 -34.78
C PRO A 424 42.50 -14.36 -34.65
N THR A 425 42.95 -13.16 -35.02
CA THR A 425 42.25 -11.88 -34.95
C THR A 425 41.46 -11.51 -36.22
N VAL A 426 40.27 -10.90 -36.11
CA VAL A 426 39.58 -10.23 -37.24
C VAL A 426 38.80 -8.97 -36.81
N ARG A 427 39.03 -7.84 -37.50
CA ARG A 427 38.18 -6.62 -37.66
C ARG A 427 38.74 -5.80 -38.85
N PRO A 428 38.01 -4.83 -39.46
CA PRO A 428 36.55 -4.65 -39.56
C PRO A 428 36.06 -4.39 -41.01
N THR A 429 34.75 -4.41 -41.26
CA THR A 429 34.12 -3.84 -42.47
C THR A 429 32.84 -3.05 -42.14
N GLN A 430 32.51 -2.05 -42.97
CA GLN A 430 31.45 -1.05 -42.75
C GLN A 430 30.03 -1.55 -43.11
N PRO A 431 28.96 -1.00 -42.50
CA PRO A 431 27.58 -1.30 -42.88
C PRO A 431 27.07 -0.42 -44.04
N SER A 432 26.43 -1.05 -45.05
CA SER A 432 25.74 -0.37 -46.15
C SER A 432 24.23 -0.22 -45.88
N GLN A 433 23.63 0.85 -46.40
CA GLN A 433 22.19 1.13 -46.26
C GLN A 433 21.31 0.28 -47.19
N GLY A 434 20.07 0.01 -46.78
CA GLY A 434 19.06 -0.62 -47.62
C GLY A 434 17.62 -0.37 -47.12
N ASN A 435 16.94 0.62 -47.69
CA ASN A 435 15.49 0.79 -47.55
C ASN A 435 14.73 -0.24 -48.40
N ILE A 436 13.53 -0.66 -47.97
CA ILE A 436 12.36 -0.85 -48.85
C ILE A 436 11.07 -0.76 -48.01
N LYS A 437 10.14 0.10 -48.44
CA LYS A 437 8.75 0.12 -47.96
C LYS A 437 7.92 -0.80 -48.86
N LYS A 438 6.96 -1.57 -48.30
CA LYS A 438 5.76 -1.96 -49.05
C LYS A 438 4.49 -1.67 -48.26
N LYS A 439 3.60 -0.95 -48.93
CA LYS A 439 2.28 -0.49 -48.53
C LYS A 439 1.26 -1.44 -49.16
N ARG A 440 0.20 -1.83 -48.45
CA ARG A 440 -1.03 -2.31 -49.10
C ARG A 440 -2.23 -1.67 -48.40
N ALA A 441 -3.10 -1.09 -49.22
CA ALA A 441 -4.31 -0.40 -48.77
C ALA A 441 -5.53 -1.31 -48.89
N SER A 442 -6.55 -0.99 -48.10
CA SER A 442 -7.94 -1.42 -48.27
C SER A 442 -8.53 -0.90 -49.59
N LEU A 443 -9.55 -1.59 -50.10
CA LEU A 443 -10.62 -1.00 -50.92
C LEU A 443 -11.85 -1.92 -50.93
N SER A 444 -12.99 -1.36 -51.33
CA SER A 444 -14.33 -1.91 -51.15
C SER A 444 -15.20 -1.71 -52.40
N ALA A 445 -16.13 -2.65 -52.62
CA ALA A 445 -17.46 -2.49 -53.25
C ALA A 445 -17.62 -2.48 -54.80
N VAL A 446 -18.61 -3.28 -55.27
CA VAL A 446 -19.42 -3.29 -56.54
C VAL A 446 -18.70 -3.23 -57.91
N ASP A 447 -19.10 -3.98 -58.95
CA ASP A 447 -20.48 -4.08 -59.51
C ASP A 447 -20.79 -5.40 -60.28
N ALA A 448 -21.99 -5.51 -60.88
CA ALA A 448 -22.69 -6.76 -61.26
C ALA A 448 -22.49 -7.34 -62.69
N GLY A 449 -22.93 -8.60 -62.90
CA GLY A 449 -23.32 -9.11 -64.24
C GLY A 449 -23.32 -10.64 -64.51
N GLY A 450 -24.51 -11.27 -64.62
CA GLY A 450 -24.80 -12.26 -65.69
C GLY A 450 -24.73 -13.79 -65.46
N HIS A 451 -25.91 -14.43 -65.49
CA HIS A 451 -26.24 -15.80 -65.99
C HIS A 451 -25.82 -17.13 -65.28
N ALA A 452 -26.78 -17.66 -64.50
CA ALA A 452 -27.53 -18.93 -64.69
C ALA A 452 -26.85 -20.32 -64.82
N GLY A 453 -27.21 -21.25 -63.90
CA GLY A 453 -27.13 -22.71 -64.13
C GLY A 453 -27.25 -23.65 -62.90
N MET A 454 -28.46 -24.17 -62.61
CA MET A 454 -28.81 -25.44 -61.90
C MET A 454 -27.91 -25.95 -60.73
N LEU A 455 -28.36 -25.78 -59.46
CA LEU A 455 -29.08 -26.77 -58.61
C LEU A 455 -28.24 -27.79 -57.79
N GLY A 456 -28.31 -27.68 -56.46
CA GLY A 456 -27.81 -28.66 -55.47
C GLY A 456 -27.66 -28.01 -54.08
N PRO A 457 -28.41 -28.42 -53.03
CA PRO A 457 -28.54 -27.61 -51.82
C PRO A 457 -27.45 -27.87 -50.76
N TYR A 458 -26.62 -26.87 -50.49
CA TYR A 458 -25.95 -26.71 -49.20
C TYR A 458 -26.83 -25.83 -48.30
N LEU A 459 -27.46 -26.41 -47.28
CA LEU A 459 -28.14 -25.65 -46.24
C LEU A 459 -27.11 -25.11 -45.25
N SER A 460 -26.85 -23.80 -45.32
CA SER A 460 -26.12 -23.06 -44.30
C SER A 460 -27.04 -22.78 -43.11
N ASP A 461 -26.75 -23.39 -41.96
CA ASP A 461 -27.44 -23.07 -40.70
C ASP A 461 -26.88 -21.76 -40.13
N THR A 462 -27.48 -20.64 -40.55
CA THR A 462 -27.25 -19.31 -39.94
C THR A 462 -28.34 -19.02 -38.91
N SER A 463 -28.39 -19.84 -37.86
CA SER A 463 -29.13 -19.49 -36.66
C SER A 463 -28.47 -18.29 -35.95
N PRO A 464 -29.20 -17.24 -35.55
CA PRO A 464 -28.63 -16.14 -34.78
C PRO A 464 -28.16 -16.67 -33.43
N VAL A 465 -26.92 -16.34 -33.05
CA VAL A 465 -26.38 -16.67 -31.73
C VAL A 465 -27.18 -15.87 -30.69
N THR A 466 -28.18 -16.53 -30.12
CA THR A 466 -28.83 -16.06 -28.89
C THR A 466 -27.75 -15.99 -27.81
N PRO A 467 -27.53 -14.84 -27.14
CA PRO A 467 -26.58 -14.80 -26.04
C PRO A 467 -27.02 -15.81 -24.99
N GLU A 468 -26.11 -16.71 -24.60
CA GLU A 468 -26.36 -17.61 -23.47
C GLU A 468 -26.77 -16.78 -22.26
N PRO A 469 -27.81 -17.18 -21.50
CA PRO A 469 -28.21 -16.44 -20.33
C PRO A 469 -27.06 -16.44 -19.32
N THR A 470 -26.53 -15.24 -19.02
CA THR A 470 -25.54 -15.02 -17.97
C THR A 470 -26.00 -15.76 -16.71
N PRO A 471 -25.16 -16.63 -16.10
CA PRO A 471 -25.58 -17.43 -14.96
C PRO A 471 -26.14 -16.53 -13.85
N ALA A 472 -27.27 -16.93 -13.26
CA ALA A 472 -28.04 -16.11 -12.33
C ALA A 472 -27.15 -15.54 -11.21
N ARG A 473 -26.95 -14.22 -11.21
CA ARG A 473 -25.84 -13.54 -10.53
C ARG A 473 -25.96 -13.46 -9.00
N THR A 474 -26.87 -14.18 -8.36
CA THR A 474 -27.39 -13.84 -7.02
C THR A 474 -27.41 -14.98 -6.01
N GLU A 475 -26.22 -15.35 -5.52
CA GLU A 475 -26.01 -15.96 -4.19
C GLU A 475 -25.07 -15.11 -3.31
N TYR A 476 -25.04 -13.80 -3.54
CA TYR A 476 -24.19 -12.89 -2.78
C TYR A 476 -24.71 -12.72 -1.35
N GLY A 477 -23.89 -13.05 -0.35
CA GLY A 477 -24.28 -13.06 1.07
C GLY A 477 -25.01 -14.33 1.54
N ASN A 478 -25.09 -15.40 0.73
CA ASN A 478 -25.61 -16.69 1.19
C ASN A 478 -24.76 -17.21 2.37
N PRO A 479 -25.34 -17.42 3.58
CA PRO A 479 -24.58 -17.88 4.75
C PRO A 479 -23.91 -19.24 4.54
N ASP A 480 -24.52 -20.15 3.77
CA ASP A 480 -23.93 -21.48 3.50
C ASP A 480 -22.70 -21.37 2.60
N LYS A 481 -22.70 -20.42 1.65
CA LYS A 481 -21.55 -20.13 0.80
C LYS A 481 -20.41 -19.52 1.61
N ILE A 482 -20.72 -18.61 2.54
CA ILE A 482 -19.75 -18.02 3.47
C ILE A 482 -19.17 -19.12 4.38
N ALA A 483 -20.02 -19.98 4.94
CA ALA A 483 -19.60 -21.11 5.78
C ALA A 483 -18.69 -22.11 5.03
N ARG A 484 -18.91 -22.36 3.74
CA ARG A 484 -18.02 -23.20 2.93
C ARG A 484 -16.64 -22.57 2.69
N MET A 485 -16.59 -21.26 2.44
CA MET A 485 -15.32 -20.55 2.22
C MET A 485 -14.54 -20.28 3.53
N PHE A 486 -15.25 -20.25 4.67
CA PHE A 486 -14.71 -19.87 5.97
C PHE A 486 -15.33 -20.73 7.10
N PRO A 487 -15.11 -22.06 7.11
CA PRO A 487 -15.77 -22.99 8.03
C PRO A 487 -15.49 -22.68 9.51
N GLU A 488 -14.35 -22.08 9.82
CA GLU A 488 -13.98 -21.63 11.16
C GLU A 488 -14.80 -20.44 11.69
N LEU A 489 -15.68 -19.84 10.85
CA LEU A 489 -16.61 -18.79 11.26
C LEU A 489 -18.04 -19.32 11.49
N ALA A 490 -18.36 -20.49 10.94
CA ALA A 490 -19.66 -21.15 11.10
C ALA A 490 -19.80 -21.89 12.44
N LEU A 491 -18.67 -22.23 13.06
CA LEU A 491 -18.62 -22.80 14.42
C LEU A 491 -18.65 -21.67 15.46
N ARG A 492 -19.83 -21.40 16.01
CA ARG A 492 -20.06 -20.58 17.22
C ARG A 492 -20.97 -21.29 18.19
#